data_AF-A0A9E3INZ6-F1
#
_entry.id   AF-A0A9E3INZ6-F1
#
_cell.length_a   1.000
_cell.length_b   1.000
_cell.length_c   1.000
_cell.angle_alpha   90.00
_cell.angle_beta   90.00
_cell.angle_gamma   90.00
#
_symmetry.space_group_name_H-M   'P 1'
#
loop_
_entity.id
_entity.type
_entity.pdbx_description
1 polymer ?
#
loop_
_entity_poly.entity_id
_entity_poly.type
_entity_poly.pdbx_seq_one_letter_code
_entity_poly.pdbx_strand_id
1 'polypeptide(L)'
;MGLPDIAALAVFIFGWIFYEPLLTAFGKKRGHVVHTDLTIIRSAWMNNMTSREVRLMDSQLLGQTLNSCSFFASSNLILIAASSGALFGGPRTFATVSALAVVHTSSRLLFELQLSLVVAVLARGLLDFIWAIRQINYCLAALGAVPDPLPEGERKAFGDTLARLMNPALGSFSAGVRGYYFALAAAAWLFGPWTFIAVTVGMVALLFWRQRASPAANAIHEFRKLIEGRRRP
;
A
#
# COMPACT_ATOMS: atom_id res chain seq x y z
N MET A 1 15.96 27.46 1.78
CA MET A 1 16.21 26.02 2.01
C MET A 1 17.69 25.85 2.24
N GLY A 2 18.07 25.20 3.34
CA GLY A 2 19.49 24.88 3.57
C GLY A 2 19.90 23.64 2.78
N LEU A 3 21.22 23.40 2.66
CA LEU A 3 21.77 22.15 2.15
C LEU A 3 21.17 20.89 2.85
N PRO A 4 20.90 20.89 4.18
CA PRO A 4 20.28 19.75 4.86
C PRO A 4 18.85 19.45 4.40
N ASP A 5 18.04 20.46 4.06
CA ASP A 5 16.68 20.24 3.56
C ASP A 5 16.67 19.56 2.19
N ILE A 6 17.60 19.96 1.32
CA ILE A 6 17.74 19.38 -0.03
C ILE A 6 18.20 17.93 0.08
N ALA A 7 19.19 17.65 0.93
CA ALA A 7 19.66 16.29 1.18
C ALA A 7 18.54 15.41 1.78
N ALA A 8 17.78 15.94 2.74
CA ALA A 8 16.65 15.24 3.35
C ALA A 8 15.56 14.90 2.33
N LEU A 9 15.20 15.87 1.48
CA LEU A 9 14.23 15.66 0.41
C LEU A 9 14.72 14.62 -0.61
N ALA A 10 16.01 14.63 -0.96
CA ALA A 10 16.58 13.63 -1.85
C ALA A 10 16.50 12.21 -1.26
N VAL A 11 16.82 12.04 0.03
CA VAL A 11 16.68 10.76 0.75
C VAL A 11 15.22 10.29 0.76
N PHE A 12 14.28 11.21 1.01
CA PHE A 12 12.86 10.90 0.97
C PHE A 12 12.39 10.48 -0.41
N ILE A 13 12.67 11.26 -1.45
CA ILE A 13 12.26 10.96 -2.83
C ILE A 13 12.86 9.62 -3.27
N PHE A 14 14.13 9.37 -2.94
CA PHE A 14 14.78 8.09 -3.24
C PHE A 14 14.07 6.94 -2.52
N GLY A 15 13.84 7.05 -1.21
CA GLY A 15 13.11 6.05 -0.44
C GLY A 15 11.70 5.82 -0.97
N TRP A 16 10.97 6.88 -1.31
CA TRP A 16 9.58 6.81 -1.75
C TRP A 16 9.42 6.17 -3.14
N ILE A 17 10.25 6.57 -4.11
CA ILE A 17 10.17 6.07 -5.49
C ILE A 17 10.79 4.67 -5.60
N PHE A 18 11.95 4.44 -4.98
CA PHE A 18 12.71 3.20 -5.18
C PHE A 18 12.35 2.08 -4.20
N TYR A 19 11.52 2.32 -3.16
CA TYR A 19 11.14 1.27 -2.22
C TYR A 19 10.55 0.03 -2.90
N GLU A 20 9.57 0.19 -3.79
CA GLU A 20 8.88 -0.94 -4.42
C GLU A 20 9.76 -1.68 -5.45
N PRO A 21 10.50 -1.00 -6.35
CA PRO A 21 11.51 -1.64 -7.19
C PRO A 21 12.55 -2.41 -6.38
N LEU A 22 13.03 -1.82 -5.28
CA LEU A 22 14.03 -2.44 -4.40
C LEU A 22 13.45 -3.71 -3.76
N LEU A 23 12.26 -3.63 -3.16
CA LEU A 23 11.59 -4.76 -2.54
C LEU A 23 11.36 -5.90 -3.54
N THR A 24 10.93 -5.58 -4.76
CA THR A 24 10.69 -6.56 -5.83
C THR A 24 11.99 -7.22 -6.28
N ALA A 25 13.07 -6.45 -6.43
CA ALA A 25 14.39 -6.98 -6.78
C ALA A 25 14.93 -7.95 -5.72
N PHE A 26 14.73 -7.63 -4.43
CA PHE A 26 15.08 -8.52 -3.33
C PHE A 26 14.22 -9.79 -3.29
N GLY A 27 12.91 -9.68 -3.54
CA GLY A 27 11.99 -10.83 -3.59
C GLY A 27 12.34 -11.82 -4.69
N LYS A 28 12.68 -11.33 -5.89
CA LYS A 28 13.11 -12.18 -7.02
C LYS A 28 14.42 -12.94 -6.76
N LYS A 29 15.37 -12.34 -6.02
CA LYS A 29 16.69 -12.93 -5.77
C LYS A 29 16.74 -13.88 -4.57
N ARG A 30 15.95 -13.64 -3.52
CA ARG A 30 16.09 -14.35 -2.23
C ARG A 30 14.79 -15.00 -1.73
N GLY A 31 13.65 -14.81 -2.38
CA GLY A 31 12.34 -15.23 -1.84
C GLY A 31 12.03 -14.55 -0.50
N HIS A 32 11.06 -15.08 0.26
CA HIS A 32 10.68 -14.59 1.60
C HIS A 32 10.30 -13.10 1.61
N VAL A 33 9.36 -12.74 0.74
CA VAL A 33 8.71 -11.44 0.73
C VAL A 33 7.21 -11.69 0.70
N VAL A 34 6.49 -11.15 1.70
CA VAL A 34 5.04 -11.33 1.85
C VAL A 34 4.29 -11.08 0.56
N HIS A 35 4.63 -10.03 -0.18
CA HIS A 35 3.99 -9.72 -1.45
C HIS A 35 4.07 -10.88 -2.46
N THR A 36 5.27 -11.44 -2.67
CA THR A 36 5.48 -12.56 -3.61
C THR A 36 4.84 -13.85 -3.12
N ASP A 37 4.91 -14.12 -1.81
CA ASP A 37 4.35 -15.33 -1.24
C ASP A 37 2.82 -15.32 -1.29
N LEU A 38 2.20 -14.16 -1.04
CA LEU A 38 0.77 -13.96 -1.19
C LEU A 38 0.29 -14.14 -2.63
N THR A 39 1.10 -13.83 -3.64
CA THR A 39 0.74 -14.08 -5.04
C THR A 39 0.44 -15.57 -5.27
N ILE A 40 1.28 -16.46 -4.72
CA ILE A 40 1.09 -17.92 -4.85
C ILE A 40 -0.14 -18.38 -4.07
N ILE A 41 -0.30 -17.90 -2.83
CA ILE A 41 -1.44 -18.25 -1.97
C ILE A 41 -2.76 -17.81 -2.61
N ARG A 42 -2.81 -16.60 -3.16
CA ARG A 42 -3.97 -16.04 -3.86
C ARG A 42 -4.31 -16.80 -5.14
N SER A 43 -3.30 -17.22 -5.89
CA SER A 43 -3.51 -18.07 -7.06
C SER A 43 -4.06 -19.44 -6.66
N ALA A 44 -3.57 -20.03 -5.56
CA ALA A 44 -4.14 -21.27 -5.04
C ALA A 44 -5.58 -21.08 -4.53
N TRP A 45 -5.88 -19.95 -3.89
CA TRP A 45 -7.24 -19.60 -3.47
C TRP A 45 -8.20 -19.57 -4.66
N MET A 46 -7.88 -18.85 -5.73
CA MET A 46 -8.76 -18.78 -6.92
C MET A 46 -8.90 -20.14 -7.63
N ASN A 47 -7.83 -20.93 -7.70
CA ASN A 47 -7.91 -22.28 -8.27
C ASN A 47 -8.74 -23.24 -7.42
N ASN A 48 -8.70 -23.13 -6.09
CA ASN A 48 -9.54 -23.96 -5.22
C ASN A 48 -11.00 -23.49 -5.21
N MET A 49 -11.26 -22.21 -5.46
CA MET A 49 -12.62 -21.67 -5.54
C MET A 49 -13.38 -22.27 -6.73
N THR A 50 -12.70 -22.51 -7.86
CA THR A 50 -13.35 -23.06 -9.07
C THR A 50 -13.82 -24.50 -8.92
N SER A 51 -13.36 -25.24 -7.90
CA SER A 51 -13.84 -26.57 -7.56
C SER A 51 -14.90 -26.58 -6.44
N ARG A 52 -15.27 -25.42 -5.88
CA ARG A 52 -16.31 -25.34 -4.83
C ARG A 52 -17.69 -25.26 -5.46
N GLU A 53 -18.62 -26.02 -4.89
CA GLU A 53 -20.05 -25.95 -5.23
C GLU A 53 -20.64 -24.61 -4.80
N VAL A 54 -20.36 -24.17 -3.56
CA VAL A 54 -20.84 -22.89 -3.04
C VAL A 54 -19.68 -21.89 -2.92
N ARG A 55 -19.75 -20.80 -3.68
CA ARG A 55 -18.71 -19.75 -3.77
C ARG A 55 -19.03 -18.48 -2.96
N LEU A 56 -20.08 -18.53 -2.12
CA LEU A 56 -20.53 -17.39 -1.31
C LEU A 56 -19.45 -16.88 -0.34
N MET A 57 -18.65 -17.78 0.22
CA MET A 57 -17.54 -17.41 1.10
C MET A 57 -16.49 -16.55 0.35
N ASP A 58 -16.19 -16.88 -0.89
CA ASP A 58 -15.17 -16.19 -1.68
C ASP A 58 -15.60 -14.77 -2.06
N SER A 59 -16.87 -14.61 -2.45
CA SER A 59 -17.44 -13.28 -2.72
C SER A 59 -17.52 -12.41 -1.47
N GLN A 60 -17.85 -12.99 -0.31
CA GLN A 60 -17.85 -12.28 0.98
C GLN A 60 -16.44 -11.82 1.39
N LEU A 61 -15.41 -12.65 1.25
CA LEU A 61 -14.03 -12.29 1.56
C LEU A 61 -13.52 -11.13 0.66
N LEU A 62 -13.85 -11.17 -0.63
CA LEU A 62 -13.53 -10.07 -1.55
C LEU A 62 -14.34 -8.81 -1.22
N GLY A 63 -15.62 -8.94 -0.87
CA GLY A 63 -16.46 -7.82 -0.43
C GLY A 63 -15.93 -7.15 0.84
N GLN A 64 -15.48 -7.92 1.83
CA GLN A 64 -14.86 -7.37 3.03
C GLN A 64 -13.54 -6.64 2.74
N THR A 65 -12.79 -7.14 1.77
CA THR A 65 -11.56 -6.48 1.30
C THR A 65 -11.87 -5.16 0.59
N LEU A 66 -12.92 -5.12 -0.24
CA LEU A 66 -13.41 -3.91 -0.87
C LEU A 66 -13.81 -2.85 0.16
N ASN A 67 -14.60 -3.24 1.17
CA ASN A 67 -15.02 -2.35 2.26
C ASN A 67 -13.82 -1.77 3.02
N SER A 68 -12.83 -2.62 3.33
CA SER A 68 -11.59 -2.17 3.97
C SER A 68 -10.83 -1.17 3.10
N CYS A 69 -10.72 -1.43 1.80
CA CYS A 69 -10.07 -0.53 0.85
C CYS A 69 -10.79 0.83 0.76
N SER A 70 -12.13 0.83 0.71
CA SER A 70 -12.95 2.04 0.70
C SER A 70 -12.83 2.83 2.01
N PHE A 71 -12.76 2.15 3.16
CA PHE A 71 -12.54 2.81 4.45
C PHE A 71 -11.20 3.57 4.47
N PHE A 72 -10.11 2.93 4.03
CA PHE A 72 -8.83 3.61 3.89
C PHE A 72 -8.90 4.77 2.90
N ALA A 73 -9.51 4.61 1.73
CA ALA A 73 -9.67 5.70 0.76
C ALA A 73 -10.36 6.94 1.38
N SER A 74 -11.44 6.72 2.14
CA SER A 74 -12.16 7.79 2.85
C SER A 74 -11.30 8.46 3.92
N SER A 75 -10.58 7.70 4.74
CA SER A 75 -9.63 8.27 5.71
C SER A 75 -8.53 9.07 5.02
N ASN A 76 -8.07 8.64 3.84
CA ASN A 76 -7.08 9.37 3.06
C ASN A 76 -7.60 10.73 2.59
N LEU A 77 -8.85 10.80 2.12
CA LEU A 77 -9.50 12.05 1.73
C LEU A 77 -9.59 13.04 2.91
N ILE A 78 -9.90 12.54 4.11
CA ILE A 78 -9.92 13.38 5.32
C ILE A 78 -8.54 13.97 5.61
N LEU A 79 -7.47 13.17 5.50
CA LEU A 79 -6.10 13.67 5.70
C LEU A 79 -5.69 14.69 4.63
N ILE A 80 -6.08 14.46 3.37
CA ILE A 80 -5.86 15.42 2.28
C ILE A 80 -6.59 16.72 2.58
N ALA A 81 -7.87 16.67 2.97
CA ALA A 81 -8.66 17.84 3.31
C ALA A 81 -8.05 18.61 4.50
N ALA A 82 -7.64 17.92 5.56
CA ALA A 82 -6.99 18.53 6.72
C ALA A 82 -5.66 19.21 6.35
N SER A 83 -4.80 18.51 5.60
CA SER A 83 -3.49 19.03 5.18
C SER A 83 -3.63 20.18 4.19
N SER A 84 -4.60 20.11 3.28
CA SER A 84 -4.90 21.18 2.32
C SER A 84 -5.54 22.38 3.00
N GLY A 85 -6.40 22.18 4.00
CA GLY A 85 -6.93 23.26 4.82
C GLY A 85 -5.84 24.01 5.59
N ALA A 86 -4.82 23.29 6.07
CA ALA A 86 -3.64 23.89 6.68
C ALA A 86 -2.79 24.68 5.67
N LEU A 87 -2.65 24.16 4.43
CA LEU A 87 -1.89 24.78 3.35
C LEU A 87 -2.55 26.07 2.82
N PHE A 88 -3.88 26.06 2.64
CA PHE A 88 -4.64 27.17 2.06
C PHE A 88 -5.31 28.09 3.09
N GLY A 89 -5.19 27.81 4.40
CA GLY A 89 -5.84 28.55 5.49
C GLY A 89 -5.32 29.97 5.75
N GLY A 90 -4.31 30.42 4.99
CA GLY A 90 -3.78 31.78 5.06
C GLY A 90 -2.92 32.08 6.31
N PRO A 91 -2.67 33.37 6.60
CA PRO A 91 -1.68 33.79 7.61
C PRO A 91 -2.02 33.36 9.04
N ARG A 92 -3.31 33.25 9.39
CA ARG A 92 -3.75 32.84 10.74
C ARG A 92 -3.42 31.38 11.03
N THR A 93 -3.64 30.48 10.08
CA THR A 93 -3.34 29.06 10.25
C THR A 93 -1.84 28.82 10.39
N PHE A 94 -1.03 29.52 9.57
CA PHE A 94 0.42 29.52 9.71
C PHE A 94 0.86 30.00 11.09
N ALA A 95 0.32 31.12 11.58
CA ALA A 95 0.64 31.66 12.90
C ALA A 95 0.33 30.65 14.02
N THR A 96 -0.85 30.02 14.01
CA THR A 96 -1.25 29.01 15.00
C THR A 96 -0.33 27.79 14.99
N VAL A 97 0.05 27.28 13.82
CA VAL A 97 0.95 26.12 13.72
C VAL A 97 2.38 26.48 14.12
N SER A 98 2.86 27.67 13.75
CA SER A 98 4.20 28.17 14.13
C SER A 98 4.31 28.52 15.62
N ALA A 99 3.19 28.80 16.29
CA ALA A 99 3.16 29.05 17.73
C ALA A 99 3.36 27.76 18.56
N LEU A 100 3.24 26.58 17.95
CA LEU A 100 3.65 25.33 18.59
C LEU A 100 5.18 25.35 18.70
N ALA A 101 5.69 25.43 19.94
CA ALA A 101 7.12 25.56 20.28
C ALA A 101 8.05 24.49 19.66
N VAL A 102 7.48 23.44 19.07
CA VAL A 102 8.19 22.31 18.45
C VAL A 102 8.42 22.55 16.94
N VAL A 103 7.68 23.47 16.32
CA VAL A 103 7.74 23.77 14.87
C VAL A 103 8.51 25.08 14.67
N HIS A 104 9.84 25.01 14.74
CA HIS A 104 10.71 26.13 14.33
C HIS A 104 10.72 26.24 12.79
N THR A 105 9.64 26.74 12.19
CA THR A 105 9.56 26.90 10.73
C THR A 105 10.35 28.12 10.26
N SER A 106 11.37 27.86 9.44
CA SER A 106 12.34 28.85 8.97
C SER A 106 11.79 29.79 7.88
N SER A 107 10.61 29.53 7.30
CA SER A 107 9.85 30.46 6.44
C SER A 107 8.45 29.92 6.08
N ARG A 108 7.54 30.82 5.68
CA ARG A 108 6.22 30.45 5.15
C ARG A 108 6.30 29.56 3.90
N LEU A 109 7.22 29.87 2.99
CA LEU A 109 7.43 29.07 1.77
C LEU A 109 7.85 27.63 2.08
N LEU A 110 8.72 27.43 3.08
CA LEU A 110 9.14 26.08 3.49
C LEU A 110 7.96 25.28 4.06
N PHE A 111 7.11 25.92 4.87
CA PHE A 111 5.90 25.29 5.40
C PHE A 111 4.92 24.87 4.29
N GLU A 112 4.69 25.75 3.32
CA GLU A 112 3.83 25.45 2.16
C GLU A 112 4.39 24.26 1.35
N LEU A 113 5.71 24.18 1.16
CA LEU A 113 6.36 23.05 0.49
C LEU A 113 6.24 21.74 1.28
N GLN A 114 6.43 21.79 2.60
CA GLN A 114 6.31 20.62 3.49
C GLN A 114 4.90 20.02 3.44
N LEU A 115 3.86 20.85 3.57
CA LEU A 115 2.47 20.38 3.45
C LEU A 115 2.12 19.94 2.04
N SER A 116 2.63 20.62 1.01
CA SER A 116 2.44 20.20 -0.38
C SER A 116 3.02 18.80 -0.64
N LEU A 117 4.18 18.48 -0.04
CA LEU A 117 4.75 17.14 -0.13
C LEU A 117 3.84 16.09 0.53
N VAL A 118 3.29 16.37 1.71
CA VAL A 118 2.34 15.48 2.40
C VAL A 118 1.11 15.24 1.51
N VAL A 119 0.50 16.31 0.98
CA VAL A 119 -0.67 16.22 0.09
C VAL A 119 -0.34 15.43 -1.17
N ALA A 120 0.82 15.66 -1.80
CA ALA A 120 1.23 14.92 -2.99
C ALA A 120 1.37 13.41 -2.73
N VAL A 121 1.96 13.02 -1.60
CA VAL A 121 2.11 11.62 -1.21
C VAL A 121 0.75 10.97 -0.93
N LEU A 122 -0.12 11.66 -0.17
CA LEU A 122 -1.47 11.18 0.11
C LEU A 122 -2.29 11.06 -1.18
N ALA A 123 -2.21 12.03 -2.09
CA ALA A 123 -2.88 12.01 -3.38
C ALA A 123 -2.42 10.82 -4.24
N ARG A 124 -1.11 10.54 -4.30
CA ARG A 124 -0.58 9.35 -4.98
C ARG A 124 -1.15 8.07 -4.39
N GLY A 125 -1.21 7.95 -3.06
CA GLY A 125 -1.82 6.80 -2.37
C GLY A 125 -3.33 6.70 -2.59
N LEU A 126 -4.05 7.82 -2.71
CA LEU A 126 -5.47 7.85 -3.03
C LEU A 126 -5.73 7.27 -4.42
N LEU A 127 -4.90 7.62 -5.41
CA LEU A 127 -5.00 7.06 -6.75
C LEU A 127 -4.80 5.54 -6.75
N ASP A 128 -3.88 5.02 -5.92
CA ASP A 128 -3.71 3.57 -5.74
C ASP A 128 -4.95 2.92 -5.11
N PHE A 129 -5.59 3.55 -4.12
CA PHE A 129 -6.84 3.05 -3.54
C PHE A 129 -7.98 3.04 -4.55
N ILE A 130 -8.17 4.12 -5.32
CA ILE A 130 -9.19 4.19 -6.37
C ILE A 130 -8.97 3.08 -7.40
N TRP A 131 -7.72 2.88 -7.80
CA TRP A 131 -7.36 1.81 -8.73
C TRP A 131 -7.62 0.42 -8.14
N ALA A 132 -7.26 0.19 -6.88
CA ALA A 132 -7.53 -1.06 -6.18
C ALA A 132 -9.04 -1.36 -6.11
N ILE A 133 -9.87 -0.38 -5.73
CA ILE A 133 -11.33 -0.51 -5.65
C ILE A 133 -11.91 -0.93 -7.00
N ARG A 134 -11.47 -0.30 -8.10
CA ARG A 134 -11.88 -0.67 -9.47
C ARG A 134 -11.50 -2.12 -9.80
N GLN A 135 -10.25 -2.49 -9.55
CA GLN A 135 -9.76 -3.84 -9.84
C GLN A 135 -10.45 -4.92 -9.00
N ILE A 136 -10.75 -4.64 -7.72
CA ILE A 136 -11.53 -5.56 -6.86
C ILE A 136 -12.94 -5.73 -7.41
N ASN A 137 -13.59 -4.65 -7.85
CA ASN A 137 -14.92 -4.74 -8.49
C ASN A 137 -14.89 -5.55 -9.79
N TYR A 138 -13.82 -5.45 -10.60
CA TYR A 138 -13.64 -6.32 -11.77
C TYR A 138 -13.50 -7.79 -11.37
N CYS A 139 -12.75 -8.07 -10.31
CA CYS A 139 -12.61 -9.42 -9.77
C CYS A 139 -13.95 -9.97 -9.27
N LEU A 140 -14.77 -9.16 -8.59
CA LEU A 140 -16.11 -9.54 -8.13
C LEU A 140 -17.06 -9.83 -9.29
N ALA A 141 -17.07 -8.98 -10.33
CA ALA A 141 -17.87 -9.20 -11.52
C ALA A 141 -17.46 -10.49 -12.24
N ALA A 142 -16.16 -10.72 -12.40
CA ALA A 142 -15.63 -11.94 -13.00
C ALA A 142 -15.96 -13.19 -12.17
N LEU A 143 -15.89 -13.10 -10.84
CA LEU A 143 -16.27 -14.17 -9.92
C LEU A 143 -17.77 -14.51 -10.02
N GLY A 144 -18.62 -13.49 -10.10
CA GLY A 144 -20.07 -13.65 -10.28
C GLY A 144 -20.46 -14.23 -11.64
N ALA A 145 -19.58 -14.12 -12.64
CA ALA A 145 -19.80 -14.67 -13.98
C ALA A 145 -19.26 -16.10 -14.18
N VAL A 146 -18.62 -16.70 -13.16
CA VAL A 146 -18.12 -18.08 -13.26
C VAL A 146 -19.29 -19.05 -13.39
N PRO A 147 -19.35 -19.89 -14.45
CA PRO A 147 -20.42 -20.88 -14.64
C PRO A 147 -20.63 -21.79 -13.43
N ASP A 148 -21.86 -22.24 -13.22
CA ASP A 148 -22.22 -23.23 -12.22
C ASP A 148 -23.20 -24.25 -12.82
N PRO A 149 -22.79 -25.52 -13.05
CA PRO A 149 -21.48 -26.09 -12.73
C PRO A 149 -20.37 -25.62 -13.69
N LEU A 150 -19.12 -25.55 -13.19
CA LEU A 150 -17.95 -25.25 -14.01
C LEU A 150 -17.27 -26.55 -14.49
N PRO A 151 -17.08 -26.76 -15.81
CA PRO A 151 -16.41 -27.95 -16.35
C PRO A 151 -14.99 -28.13 -15.80
N GLU A 152 -14.62 -29.37 -15.46
CA GLU A 152 -13.34 -29.65 -14.79
C GLU A 152 -12.12 -29.17 -15.59
N GLY A 153 -12.16 -29.34 -16.92
CA GLY A 153 -11.09 -28.92 -17.82
C GLY A 153 -10.87 -27.40 -17.88
N GLU A 154 -11.88 -26.61 -17.49
CA GLU A 154 -11.83 -25.14 -17.54
C GLU A 154 -11.49 -24.51 -16.17
N ARG A 155 -11.61 -25.26 -15.07
CA ARG A 155 -11.40 -24.79 -13.70
C ARG A 155 -10.09 -24.04 -13.51
N LYS A 156 -9.00 -24.55 -14.08
CA LYS A 156 -7.67 -23.94 -13.99
C LYS A 156 -7.60 -22.62 -14.76
N ALA A 157 -8.18 -22.57 -15.97
CA ALA A 157 -8.17 -21.36 -16.79
C ALA A 157 -8.93 -20.20 -16.12
N PHE A 158 -10.10 -20.50 -15.54
CA PHE A 158 -10.86 -19.52 -14.74
C PHE A 158 -10.10 -19.09 -13.48
N GLY A 159 -9.57 -20.06 -12.71
CA GLY A 159 -8.84 -19.80 -11.48
C GLY A 159 -7.60 -18.92 -11.70
N ASP A 160 -6.79 -19.24 -12.71
CA ASP A 160 -5.60 -18.47 -13.04
C ASP A 160 -5.95 -17.06 -13.57
N THR A 161 -7.06 -16.92 -14.29
CA THR A 161 -7.54 -15.61 -14.79
C THR A 161 -8.01 -14.72 -13.65
N LEU A 162 -8.81 -15.25 -12.72
CA LEU A 162 -9.22 -14.53 -11.51
C LEU A 162 -8.03 -14.16 -10.63
N ALA A 163 -7.03 -15.04 -10.50
CA ALA A 163 -5.81 -14.73 -9.78
C ALA A 163 -5.02 -13.57 -10.42
N ARG A 164 -4.98 -13.49 -11.75
CA ARG A 164 -4.36 -12.37 -12.48
C ARG A 164 -5.13 -11.05 -12.32
N LEU A 165 -6.43 -11.08 -12.03
CA LEU A 165 -7.22 -9.89 -11.69
C LEU A 165 -7.02 -9.49 -10.22
N MET A 166 -7.04 -10.46 -9.30
CA MET A 166 -7.00 -10.21 -7.86
C MET A 166 -5.63 -9.74 -7.37
N ASN A 167 -4.54 -10.32 -7.88
CA ASN A 167 -3.19 -9.99 -7.42
C ASN A 167 -2.81 -8.52 -7.61
N PRO A 168 -2.97 -7.90 -8.80
CA PRO A 168 -2.68 -6.48 -8.96
C PRO A 168 -3.63 -5.60 -8.13
N ALA A 169 -4.90 -5.99 -7.97
CA ALA A 169 -5.85 -5.27 -7.13
C ALA A 169 -5.36 -5.10 -5.68
N LEU A 170 -4.92 -6.21 -5.09
CA LEU A 170 -4.41 -6.23 -3.71
C LEU A 170 -2.99 -5.66 -3.60
N GLY A 171 -2.23 -5.65 -4.71
CA GLY A 171 -0.98 -4.91 -4.85
C GLY A 171 -1.20 -3.41 -4.75
N SER A 172 -2.13 -2.87 -5.54
CA SER A 172 -2.55 -1.46 -5.51
C SER A 172 -3.07 -1.06 -4.12
N PHE A 173 -3.87 -1.91 -3.47
CA PHE A 173 -4.33 -1.65 -2.10
C PHE A 173 -3.15 -1.51 -1.13
N SER A 174 -2.16 -2.42 -1.23
CA SER A 174 -0.95 -2.39 -0.40
C SER A 174 -0.07 -1.15 -0.70
N ALA A 175 -0.03 -0.70 -1.95
CA ALA A 175 0.67 0.53 -2.35
C ALA A 175 0.01 1.78 -1.76
N GLY A 176 -1.34 1.85 -1.77
CA GLY A 176 -2.10 2.91 -1.10
C GLY A 176 -1.81 2.95 0.40
N VAL A 177 -1.84 1.80 1.08
CA VAL A 177 -1.52 1.70 2.52
C VAL A 177 -0.10 2.19 2.81
N ARG A 178 0.86 1.85 1.94
CA ARG A 178 2.25 2.32 2.04
C ARG A 178 2.35 3.85 1.93
N GLY A 179 1.46 4.48 1.17
CA GLY A 179 1.34 5.94 1.07
C GLY A 179 1.23 6.63 2.42
N TYR A 180 0.52 6.05 3.39
CA TYR A 180 0.42 6.62 4.75
C TYR A 180 1.76 6.67 5.50
N TYR A 181 2.61 5.66 5.34
CA TYR A 181 3.92 5.64 5.99
C TYR A 181 4.81 6.75 5.45
N PHE A 182 4.77 6.97 4.12
CA PHE A 182 5.51 8.06 3.49
C PHE A 182 4.88 9.42 3.77
N ALA A 183 3.56 9.53 3.89
CA ALA A 183 2.91 10.78 4.28
C ALA A 183 3.27 11.17 5.72
N LEU A 184 3.34 10.19 6.63
CA LEU A 184 3.83 10.42 8.00
C LEU A 184 5.31 10.85 8.01
N ALA A 185 6.14 10.20 7.19
CA ALA A 185 7.54 10.62 7.03
C ALA A 185 7.65 12.04 6.44
N ALA A 186 6.85 12.40 5.44
CA ALA A 186 6.79 13.75 4.89
C ALA A 186 6.36 14.78 5.95
N ALA A 187 5.37 14.45 6.79
CA ALA A 187 4.92 15.32 7.86
C ALA A 187 6.00 15.54 8.94
N ALA A 188 6.89 14.56 9.16
CA ALA A 188 8.01 14.69 10.07
C ALA A 188 9.02 15.79 9.64
N TRP A 189 8.96 16.27 8.39
CA TRP A 189 9.77 17.40 7.94
C TRP A 189 9.42 18.71 8.64
N LEU A 190 8.20 18.85 9.18
CA LEU A 190 7.81 20.01 10.01
C LEU A 190 8.69 20.17 11.27
N PHE A 191 9.36 19.09 11.70
CA PHE A 191 10.26 19.05 12.86
C PHE A 191 11.74 19.21 12.47
N GLY A 192 12.02 19.59 11.22
CA GLY A 192 13.36 19.82 10.70
C GLY A 192 13.92 18.67 9.84
N PRO A 193 15.03 18.93 9.12
CA PRO A 193 15.57 18.00 8.11
C PRO A 193 16.13 16.71 8.72
N TRP A 194 16.69 16.74 9.92
CA TRP A 194 17.22 15.54 10.58
C TRP A 194 16.11 14.58 11.03
N THR A 195 15.04 15.12 11.61
CA THR A 195 13.84 14.35 11.95
C THR A 195 13.23 13.74 10.71
N PHE A 196 13.17 14.51 9.61
CA PHE A 196 12.68 14.02 8.32
C PHE A 196 13.47 12.80 7.82
N ILE A 197 14.81 12.89 7.82
CA ILE A 197 15.69 11.79 7.42
C ILE A 197 15.49 10.58 8.32
N ALA A 198 15.52 10.78 9.64
CA ALA A 198 15.39 9.71 10.63
C ALA A 198 14.07 8.95 10.48
N VAL A 199 12.95 9.68 10.35
CA VAL A 199 11.63 9.06 10.16
C VAL A 199 11.52 8.39 8.80
N THR A 200 12.06 9.00 7.73
CA THR A 200 12.08 8.38 6.39
C THR A 200 12.82 7.04 6.39
N VAL A 201 14.05 7.02 6.91
CA VAL A 201 14.86 5.80 7.01
C VAL A 201 14.17 4.78 7.91
N GLY A 202 13.61 5.22 9.03
CA GLY A 202 12.82 4.39 9.93
C GLY A 202 11.61 3.74 9.26
N MET A 203 10.85 4.49 8.44
CA MET A 203 9.71 3.96 7.69
C MET A 203 10.14 2.96 6.63
N VAL A 204 11.20 3.24 5.87
CA VAL A 204 11.76 2.30 4.89
C VAL A 204 12.21 1.00 5.57
N ALA A 205 12.95 1.11 6.68
CA ALA A 205 13.42 -0.03 7.45
C ALA A 205 12.26 -0.85 8.03
N LEU A 206 11.25 -0.18 8.62
CA LEU A 206 10.05 -0.80 9.16
C LEU A 206 9.28 -1.56 8.10
N LEU A 207 9.06 -0.95 6.93
CA LEU A 207 8.35 -1.60 5.83
C LEU A 207 9.12 -2.82 5.31
N PHE A 208 10.44 -2.72 5.20
CA PHE A 208 11.29 -3.83 4.78
C PHE A 208 11.27 -4.98 5.79
N TRP A 209 11.36 -4.68 7.09
CA TRP A 209 11.24 -5.66 8.17
C TRP A 209 9.87 -6.33 8.14
N ARG A 210 8.78 -5.57 8.01
CA ARG A 210 7.41 -6.10 7.95
C ARG A 210 7.21 -7.07 6.79
N GLN A 211 7.80 -6.78 5.64
CA GLN A 211 7.68 -7.62 4.44
C GLN A 211 8.49 -8.92 4.50
N ARG A 212 9.53 -9.01 5.35
CA ARG A 212 10.49 -10.13 5.30
C ARG A 212 10.69 -10.90 6.58
N ALA A 213 10.68 -10.22 7.71
CA ALA A 213 11.12 -10.78 8.99
C ALA A 213 10.04 -10.72 10.07
N SER A 214 8.88 -10.14 9.77
CA SER A 214 7.75 -10.16 10.72
C SER A 214 7.28 -11.60 10.96
N PRO A 215 6.71 -11.89 12.14
CA PRO A 215 6.11 -13.20 12.41
C PRO A 215 5.08 -13.60 11.35
N ALA A 216 4.29 -12.64 10.87
CA ALA A 216 3.35 -12.84 9.78
C ALA A 216 4.05 -13.18 8.45
N ALA A 217 5.19 -12.54 8.14
CA ALA A 217 5.96 -12.87 6.94
C ALA A 217 6.47 -14.31 6.96
N ASN A 218 6.98 -14.76 8.11
CA ASN A 218 7.44 -16.13 8.28
C ASN A 218 6.28 -17.13 8.14
N ALA A 219 5.14 -16.88 8.80
CA ALA A 219 3.97 -17.74 8.71
C ALA A 219 3.40 -17.82 7.28
N ILE A 220 3.33 -16.70 6.57
CA ILE A 220 2.89 -16.66 5.16
C ILE A 220 3.85 -17.46 4.26
N HIS A 221 5.15 -17.34 4.50
CA HIS A 221 6.15 -18.08 3.77
C HIS A 221 6.05 -19.60 4.01
N GLU A 222 5.86 -20.02 5.26
CA GLU A 222 5.62 -21.42 5.62
C GLU A 222 4.32 -21.94 4.98
N PHE A 223 3.24 -21.15 5.00
CA PHE A 223 1.99 -21.51 4.37
C PHE A 223 2.12 -21.68 2.86
N ARG A 224 2.90 -20.83 2.19
CA ARG A 224 3.25 -21.01 0.78
C ARG A 224 3.94 -22.35 0.54
N LYS A 225 4.92 -22.74 1.37
CA LYS A 225 5.62 -24.03 1.24
C LYS A 225 4.66 -25.22 1.35
N LEU A 226 3.65 -25.14 2.20
CA LEU A 226 2.61 -26.19 2.30
C LEU A 226 1.80 -26.31 1.01
N ILE A 227 1.43 -25.18 0.38
CA ILE A 227 0.72 -25.18 -0.91
C ILE A 227 1.59 -25.76 -2.03
N GLU A 228 2.85 -25.34 -2.11
CA GLU A 228 3.78 -25.83 -3.14
C GLU A 228 4.15 -27.30 -2.92
N GLY A 229 4.29 -27.75 -1.67
CA GLY A 229 4.53 -29.14 -1.31
C GLY A 229 3.41 -30.08 -1.77
N ARG A 230 2.14 -29.65 -1.66
CA ARG A 230 0.98 -30.39 -2.20
C ARG A 230 0.96 -30.51 -3.73
N ARG A 231 1.69 -29.65 -4.45
CA ARG A 231 1.75 -29.66 -5.92
C ARG A 231 2.85 -30.56 -6.46
N ARG A 232 3.72 -31.13 -5.61
CA ARG A 232 4.72 -32.11 -6.02
C ARG A 232 4.08 -33.51 -5.99
N PRO A 233 4.13 -34.27 -7.09
CA PRO A 233 3.61 -35.63 -7.13
C PRO A 233 4.37 -36.56 -6.18
#